data_AF-A0A2K8Z9U8-F1
#
_entry.id   AF-A0A2K8Z9U8-F1
#
_cell.length_a   1.000
_cell.length_b   1.000
_cell.length_c   1.000
_cell.angle_alpha   90.00
_cell.angle_beta   90.00
_cell.angle_gamma   90.00
#
_symmetry.space_group_name_H-M   'P 1'
#
loop_
_entity.id
_entity.type
_entity.pdbx_description
1 polymer ?
#
loop_
_entity_poly.entity_id
_entity_poly.type
_entity_poly.pdbx_seq_one_letter_code
_entity_poly.pdbx_strand_id
1 'polypeptide(L)'
;MTLYFNLRASDGSLHSPCVCCAELEIQLEVLNSFVALGNVLVAAYLIDDEGIRIDLPVGAFDGLPIVNCLRNLTKEYQQLLGICHGAK
;
A
#
# COMPACT_ATOMS: atom_id res chain seq x y z
N MET A 1 -1.26 -1.21 13.29
CA MET A 1 -1.42 -1.97 12.03
C MET A 1 -0.17 -2.79 11.71
N THR A 2 -0.35 -4.03 11.26
CA THR A 2 0.75 -4.91 10.82
C THR A 2 0.52 -5.37 9.39
N LEU A 3 1.47 -5.08 8.52
CA LEU A 3 1.51 -5.54 7.14
C LEU A 3 2.21 -6.91 7.07
N TYR A 4 1.60 -7.86 6.40
CA TYR A 4 2.18 -9.15 6.07
C TYR A 4 2.20 -9.31 4.55
N PHE A 5 3.30 -9.78 4.00
CA PHE A 5 3.43 -9.94 2.56
C PHE A 5 4.39 -11.05 2.20
N ASN A 6 4.16 -11.63 1.04
CA ASN A 6 4.97 -12.67 0.44
C ASN A 6 5.66 -12.11 -0.79
N LEU A 7 6.98 -12.14 -0.79
CA LEU A 7 7.83 -11.77 -1.91
C LEU A 7 8.46 -13.02 -2.49
N ARG A 8 8.45 -13.13 -3.81
CA ARG A 8 9.30 -14.08 -4.52
C ARG A 8 10.53 -13.33 -5.03
N ALA A 9 11.70 -13.73 -4.55
CA ALA A 9 12.97 -13.23 -5.03
C ALA A 9 13.37 -13.92 -6.35
N SER A 10 14.36 -13.36 -7.04
CA SER A 10 14.82 -13.83 -8.36
C SER A 10 15.42 -15.23 -8.34
N ASP A 11 15.93 -15.69 -7.19
CA ASP A 11 16.42 -17.06 -7.00
C ASP A 11 15.29 -18.09 -6.79
N GLY A 12 14.03 -17.64 -6.76
CA GLY A 12 12.85 -18.48 -6.56
C GLY A 12 12.48 -18.70 -5.10
N SER A 13 13.29 -18.21 -4.15
CA SER A 13 12.94 -18.21 -2.73
C SER A 13 11.70 -17.34 -2.46
N LEU A 14 10.87 -17.84 -1.54
CA LEU A 14 9.69 -17.13 -1.04
C LEU A 14 10.03 -16.57 0.34
N HIS A 15 9.97 -15.25 0.47
CA HIS A 15 10.13 -14.55 1.72
C HIS A 15 8.78 -14.06 2.21
N SER A 16 8.51 -14.23 3.50
CA SER A 16 7.27 -13.81 4.15
C SER A 16 7.52 -12.77 5.24
N PRO A 17 8.09 -11.58 4.91
CA PRO A 17 8.30 -10.52 5.88
C PRO A 17 6.99 -9.97 6.43
N CYS A 18 7.08 -9.40 7.63
CA CYS A 18 6.03 -8.57 8.22
C CYS A 18 6.61 -7.23 8.68
N VAL A 19 5.80 -6.18 8.57
CA VAL A 19 6.17 -4.81 8.95
C VAL A 19 5.05 -4.24 9.82
N CYS A 20 5.38 -3.92 11.07
CA CYS A 20 4.47 -3.20 11.96
C CYS A 20 4.75 -1.69 11.83
N CYS A 21 3.74 -0.92 11.44
CA CYS A 21 3.82 0.53 11.32
C CYS A 21 2.42 1.13 11.53
N ALA A 22 2.35 2.32 12.12
CA ALA A 22 1.08 3.04 12.28
C ALA A 22 0.66 3.75 10.99
N GLU A 23 1.61 4.06 10.11
CA GLU A 23 1.36 4.81 8.87
C GLU A 23 1.22 3.85 7.68
N LEU A 24 -0.01 3.75 7.17
CA LEU A 24 -0.33 2.94 5.99
C LEU A 24 0.50 3.35 4.77
N GLU A 25 0.72 4.66 4.59
CA GLU A 25 1.48 5.21 3.46
C GLU A 25 2.90 4.63 3.41
N ILE A 26 3.56 4.55 4.57
CA ILE A 26 4.90 3.97 4.70
C ILE A 26 4.87 2.48 4.36
N GLN A 27 3.87 1.74 4.83
CA GLN A 27 3.72 0.31 4.54
C GLN A 27 3.56 0.04 3.04
N LEU A 28 2.77 0.86 2.36
CA LEU A 28 2.56 0.74 0.91
C LEU A 28 3.80 1.17 0.09
N GLU A 29 4.55 2.18 0.55
CA GLU A 29 5.84 2.55 -0.04
C GLU A 29 6.88 1.43 0.10
N VAL A 30 6.90 0.74 1.25
CA VAL A 30 7.78 -0.41 1.47
C VAL A 30 7.47 -1.52 0.47
N LEU A 31 6.20 -1.85 0.25
CA LEU A 31 5.79 -2.84 -0.75
C LEU A 31 6.25 -2.46 -2.17
N ASN A 32 6.02 -1.21 -2.57
CA ASN A 32 6.48 -0.73 -3.87
C ASN A 32 8.00 -0.74 -3.98
N SER A 33 8.73 -0.42 -2.92
CA SER A 33 10.19 -0.48 -2.91
C SER A 33 10.69 -1.90 -3.21
N PHE A 34 10.05 -2.93 -2.65
CA PHE A 34 10.41 -4.32 -2.96
C PHE A 34 10.11 -4.70 -4.41
N VAL A 35 8.98 -4.26 -4.96
CA VAL A 35 8.63 -4.47 -6.37
C VAL A 35 9.61 -3.73 -7.29
N ALA A 36 10.00 -2.50 -6.94
CA ALA A 36 10.98 -1.70 -7.67
C ALA A 36 12.38 -2.34 -7.69
N LEU A 37 12.74 -3.06 -6.63
CA LEU A 37 13.97 -3.85 -6.54
C LEU A 37 13.93 -5.13 -7.41
N GLY A 38 12.80 -5.42 -8.07
CA GLY A 38 12.62 -6.59 -8.93
C GLY A 38 12.07 -7.81 -8.21
N ASN A 39 11.60 -7.68 -6.96
CA ASN A 39 10.89 -8.77 -6.29
C ASN A 39 9.45 -8.85 -6.79
N VAL A 40 8.92 -10.07 -6.89
CA VAL A 40 7.52 -10.27 -7.27
C VAL A 40 6.68 -10.38 -6.01
N LEU A 41 5.77 -9.43 -5.82
CA LEU A 41 4.79 -9.49 -4.73
C LEU A 41 3.73 -10.57 -5.05
N VAL A 42 3.68 -11.62 -4.23
CA VAL A 42 2.79 -12.77 -4.42
C VAL A 42 1.48 -12.60 -3.66
N ALA A 43 1.57 -12.09 -2.43
CA ALA A 43 0.41 -11.81 -1.58
C ALA A 43 0.75 -10.67 -0.62
N ALA A 44 -0.24 -9.85 -0.26
CA ALA A 44 -0.09 -8.83 0.77
C ALA A 44 -1.41 -8.66 1.52
N TYR A 45 -1.36 -8.53 2.83
CA TYR A 45 -2.51 -8.23 3.66
C TYR A 45 -2.10 -7.43 4.90
N LEU A 46 -2.96 -6.52 5.31
CA LEU A 46 -2.84 -5.74 6.54
C LEU A 46 -3.72 -6.34 7.62
N ILE A 47 -3.28 -6.25 8.86
CA ILE A 47 -4.09 -6.48 10.04
C ILE A 47 -4.14 -5.18 10.82
N ASP A 48 -5.33 -4.64 10.98
CA ASP A 48 -5.56 -3.45 11.79
C ASP A 48 -5.46 -3.75 13.29
N ASP A 49 -5.42 -2.71 14.12
CA ASP A 49 -5.43 -2.83 15.58
C ASP A 49 -6.74 -3.44 16.10
N GLU A 50 -7.82 -3.35 15.33
CA GLU A 50 -9.07 -4.07 15.57
C GLU A 50 -9.04 -5.56 15.15
N GLY A 51 -7.90 -6.04 14.61
CA GLY A 51 -7.74 -7.40 14.10
C GLY A 51 -8.38 -7.62 12.72
N ILE A 52 -8.83 -6.54 12.07
CA ILE A 52 -9.44 -6.60 10.74
C ILE A 52 -8.36 -6.87 9.70
N ARG A 53 -8.53 -7.97 8.94
CA ARG A 53 -7.66 -8.29 7.82
C ARG A 53 -8.12 -7.57 6.56
N ILE A 54 -7.24 -6.75 5.99
CA ILE A 54 -7.45 -6.05 4.73
C ILE A 54 -6.51 -6.67 3.70
N ASP A 55 -7.07 -7.41 2.75
CA ASP A 55 -6.26 -8.00 1.67
C ASP A 55 -5.90 -6.91 0.65
N LEU A 56 -4.61 -6.81 0.32
CA LEU A 56 -4.09 -5.80 -0.58
C LEU A 56 -3.93 -6.39 -1.99
N PRO A 57 -4.45 -5.72 -3.03
CA PRO A 57 -4.32 -6.19 -4.40
C PRO A 57 -2.86 -6.12 -4.84
N VAL A 58 -2.20 -7.27 -5.00
CA VAL A 58 -0.79 -7.32 -5.43
C VAL A 58 -0.54 -6.67 -6.78
N GLY A 59 -1.55 -6.67 -7.67
CA GLY A 59 -1.50 -6.01 -8.97
C GLY A 59 -1.62 -4.48 -8.92
N ALA A 60 -1.81 -3.88 -7.74
CA ALA A 60 -1.77 -2.43 -7.56
C ALA A 60 -0.37 -1.90 -7.20
N PHE A 61 0.61 -2.79 -7.03
CA PHE A 61 1.99 -2.43 -6.71
C PHE A 61 2.87 -2.63 -7.95
N ASP A 62 3.13 -1.53 -8.66
CA ASP A 62 3.94 -1.50 -9.88
C ASP A 62 5.41 -1.11 -9.62
N GLY A 63 5.79 -0.92 -8.35
CA GLY A 63 7.11 -0.42 -7.99
C GLY A 63 7.28 1.09 -8.19
N LEU A 64 6.20 1.80 -8.48
CA LEU A 64 6.16 3.25 -8.53
C LEU A 64 5.82 3.82 -7.14
N PRO A 65 6.32 5.02 -6.80
CA PRO A 65 6.03 5.64 -5.51
C PRO A 65 4.52 5.92 -5.38
N ILE A 66 3.89 5.28 -4.40
CA ILE A 66 2.45 5.34 -4.18
C ILE A 66 2.05 6.63 -3.47
N VAL A 67 3.01 7.27 -2.78
CA VAL A 67 2.79 8.52 -2.05
C VAL A 67 2.24 9.62 -2.97
N ASN A 68 2.67 9.62 -4.23
CA ASN A 68 2.23 10.64 -5.19
C ASN A 68 0.79 10.36 -5.67
N CYS A 69 0.41 9.08 -5.80
CA CYS A 69 -0.97 8.66 -6.06
C CYS A 69 -1.89 9.01 -4.87
N LEU A 70 -1.48 8.70 -3.64
CA LEU A 70 -2.23 9.02 -2.42
C LEU A 70 -2.41 10.51 -2.20
N ARG A 71 -1.35 11.30 -2.48
CA ARG A 71 -1.43 12.76 -2.38
C ARG A 71 -2.35 13.35 -3.43
N ASN A 72 -2.33 12.83 -4.66
CA ASN A 72 -3.27 13.23 -5.70
C ASN A 72 -4.71 12.84 -5.32
N LEU A 73 -4.92 11.62 -4.85
CA LEU A 73 -6.23 11.13 -4.39
C LEU A 73 -6.79 12.01 -3.27
N THR A 74 -5.95 12.34 -2.28
CA THR A 74 -6.31 13.25 -1.19
C THR A 74 -6.69 14.63 -1.72
N LYS A 75 -5.93 15.16 -2.70
CA LYS A 75 -6.24 16.45 -3.34
C LYS A 75 -7.57 16.43 -4.08
N GLU A 76 -7.81 15.41 -4.89
CA GLU A 76 -9.06 15.27 -5.64
C GLU A 76 -10.25 15.09 -4.70
N TYR A 77 -10.09 14.29 -3.65
CA TYR A 77 -11.11 14.11 -2.62
C TYR A 77 -11.41 15.42 -1.86
N GLN A 78 -10.38 16.19 -1.49
CA GLN A 78 -10.55 17.52 -0.90
C GLN A 78 -11.23 18.51 -1.85
N GLN A 79 -10.93 18.44 -3.15
CA GLN A 79 -11.60 19.27 -4.15
C GLN A 79 -13.08 18.90 -4.25
N LEU A 80 -13.42 17.62 -4.34
CA LEU A 80 -14.81 17.14 -4.38
C LEU A 80 -15.60 17.53 -3.12
N LEU A 81 -15.02 17.35 -1.93
CA LEU A 81 -15.64 17.77 -0.67
C LEU A 81 -15.75 19.30 -0.53
N GLY A 82 -14.80 20.04 -1.11
CA GLY A 82 -14.84 21.50 -1.18
C GLY A 82 -15.94 22.01 -2.10
N ILE A 83 -16.24 21.29 -3.19
CA ILE A 83 -17.33 21.61 -4.12
C ILE A 83 -18.70 21.42 -3.43
N CYS A 84 -18.84 20.45 -2.51
CA CYS A 84 -20.08 20.26 -1.74
C CYS A 84 -20.37 21.36 -0.69
N HIS A 85 -19.38 22.21 -0.34
CA HIS A 85 -19.61 23.37 0.55
C HIS A 85 -19.93 24.67 -0.19
N GLY A 86 -20.05 24.63 -1.52
CA GLY A 86 -20.23 25.82 -2.37
C GLY A 86 -21.56 25.89 -3.14
N ALA A 87 -22.60 25.15 -2.74
CA ALA A 87 -23.96 25.42 -3.21
C ALA A 87 -24.57 26.53 -2.34
N LYS A 88 -24.29 27.78 -2.68
CA LYS A 88 -24.92 28.96 -2.09
C LYS A 88 -25.74 29.69 -3.15
#